data_AF-A0A958PLP8-F1
#
_entry.id   AF-A0A958PLP8-F1
#
_cell.length_a   1.000
_cell.length_b   1.000
_cell.length_c   1.000
_cell.angle_alpha   90.00
_cell.angle_beta   90.00
_cell.angle_gamma   90.00
#
_symmetry.space_group_name_H-M   'P 1'
#
loop_
_entity.id
_entity.type
_entity.pdbx_description
1 polymer ?
#
loop_
_entity_poly.entity_id
_entity_poly.type
_entity_poly.pdbx_seq_one_letter_code
_entity_poly.pdbx_strand_id
1 'polypeptide(L)'
;FQIAKIVMERFEKVSDVLLNRMALCARAEKNQQRWRSFFSQYGFEWGNEPSLGFASLTQISFLNMARILKQNGVYFVAMQYPMQPNGHIEAYFKDHPKSLWPDRIVHLEAPFQKTLSERSYEELFVDRFAGSFGHATEMGNEIIVRELVPMLESIFKNPDYKKKAHARRRSDIR
;
A
#
# COMPACT_ATOMS: atom_id res chain seq x y z
N PHE A 1 1.26 23.58 -2.94
CA PHE A 1 2.22 24.40 -2.16
C PHE A 1 1.90 24.60 -0.66
N GLN A 2 0.74 25.17 -0.24
CA GLN A 2 0.51 25.54 1.19
C GLN A 2 0.63 24.36 2.18
N ILE A 3 0.14 23.17 1.81
CA ILE A 3 0.25 21.96 2.64
C ILE A 3 1.72 21.58 2.87
N ALA A 4 2.55 21.68 1.83
CA ALA A 4 3.99 21.39 1.95
C ALA A 4 4.67 22.33 2.94
N LYS A 5 4.33 23.63 2.90
CA LYS A 5 4.83 24.61 3.87
C LYS A 5 4.46 24.24 5.31
N ILE A 6 3.18 23.93 5.56
CA ILE A 6 2.70 23.51 6.89
C ILE A 6 3.45 22.27 7.38
N VAL A 7 3.69 21.31 6.49
CA VAL A 7 4.45 20.09 6.81
C VAL A 7 5.89 20.44 7.21
N MET A 8 6.62 21.18 6.38
CA MET A 8 8.02 21.48 6.65
C MET A 8 8.22 22.37 7.90
N GLU A 9 7.24 23.21 8.26
CA GLU A 9 7.28 24.05 9.45
C GLU A 9 6.92 23.31 10.75
N ARG A 10 6.08 22.27 10.68
CA ARG A 10 5.59 21.55 11.87
C ARG A 10 6.42 20.33 12.24
N PHE A 11 7.16 19.77 11.29
CA PHE A 11 7.92 18.54 11.51
C PHE A 11 9.42 18.84 11.50
N GLU A 12 10.08 18.54 12.63
CA GLU A 12 11.54 18.66 12.77
C GLU A 12 12.30 17.78 11.75
N LYS A 13 11.69 16.65 11.37
CA LYS A 13 12.17 15.78 10.30
C LYS A 13 11.01 15.38 9.40
N VAL A 14 11.19 15.60 8.11
CA VAL A 14 10.26 15.17 7.06
C VAL A 14 10.78 13.88 6.45
N SER A 15 9.92 12.88 6.32
CA SER A 15 10.31 11.58 5.76
C SER A 15 10.55 11.67 4.25
N ASP A 16 11.43 10.82 3.74
CA ASP A 16 11.72 10.71 2.30
C ASP A 16 10.46 10.48 1.44
N VAL A 17 9.48 9.77 1.99
CA VAL A 17 8.16 9.57 1.36
C VAL A 17 7.42 10.88 1.15
N LEU A 18 7.39 11.71 2.19
CA LEU A 18 6.65 12.97 2.17
C LEU A 18 7.39 13.98 1.28
N LEU A 19 8.72 14.01 1.35
CA LEU A 19 9.59 14.76 0.43
C LEU A 19 9.36 14.35 -1.03
N ASN A 20 9.35 13.05 -1.32
CA ASN A 20 9.10 12.54 -2.68
C ASN A 20 7.68 12.90 -3.16
N ARG A 21 6.65 12.77 -2.33
CA ARG A 21 5.28 13.22 -2.68
C ARG A 21 5.24 14.72 -2.96
N MET A 22 5.88 15.54 -2.13
CA MET A 22 5.94 16.98 -2.34
C MET A 22 6.67 17.31 -3.66
N ALA A 23 7.75 16.60 -3.99
CA ALA A 23 8.47 16.74 -5.25
C ALA A 23 7.62 16.33 -6.47
N LEU A 24 6.86 15.24 -6.38
CA LEU A 24 5.92 14.83 -7.43
C LEU A 24 4.83 15.89 -7.67
N CYS A 25 4.23 16.41 -6.61
CA CYS A 25 3.27 17.51 -6.71
C CYS A 25 3.91 18.77 -7.32
N ALA A 26 5.14 19.09 -6.90
CA ALA A 26 5.88 20.24 -7.41
C ALA A 26 6.19 20.14 -8.92
N ARG A 27 6.49 18.93 -9.42
CA ARG A 27 6.71 18.67 -10.86
C ARG A 27 5.43 18.80 -11.69
N ALA A 28 4.29 18.46 -11.11
CA ALA A 28 2.98 18.63 -11.75
C ALA A 28 2.52 20.09 -11.78
N GLU A 29 3.05 20.95 -10.90
CA GLU A 29 2.76 22.39 -10.90
C GLU A 29 3.61 23.14 -11.95
N LYS A 30 3.01 24.13 -12.61
CA LYS A 30 3.68 24.94 -13.67
C LYS A 30 4.82 25.83 -13.15
N ASN A 31 4.93 26.02 -11.83
CA ASN A 31 5.89 26.95 -11.23
C ASN A 31 6.97 26.19 -10.42
N GLN A 32 7.84 25.50 -11.14
CA GLN A 32 8.94 24.72 -10.53
C GLN A 32 9.94 25.61 -9.79
N GLN A 33 10.14 26.86 -10.21
CA GLN A 33 11.07 27.79 -9.57
C GLN A 33 10.67 28.08 -8.11
N ARG A 34 9.36 28.25 -7.85
CA ARG A 34 8.82 28.42 -6.49
C ARG A 34 9.15 27.23 -5.60
N TRP A 35 9.05 26.01 -6.13
CA TRP A 35 9.35 24.79 -5.39
C TRP A 35 10.85 24.60 -5.14
N ARG A 36 11.70 24.94 -6.13
CA ARG A 36 13.15 24.95 -5.95
C ARG A 36 13.57 25.84 -4.78
N SER A 37 13.10 27.08 -4.76
CA SER A 37 13.37 28.01 -3.66
C SER A 37 12.80 27.55 -2.33
N PHE A 38 11.65 26.86 -2.34
CA PHE A 38 11.07 26.30 -1.13
C PHE A 38 11.93 25.16 -0.56
N PHE A 39 12.32 24.18 -1.37
CA PHE A 39 13.14 23.06 -0.90
C PHE A 39 14.54 23.50 -0.42
N SER A 40 15.16 24.46 -1.11
CA SER A 40 16.48 24.98 -0.70
C SER A 40 16.48 25.65 0.67
N GLN A 41 15.36 26.26 1.09
CA GLN A 41 15.22 26.87 2.43
C GLN A 41 15.33 25.83 3.56
N TYR A 42 15.04 24.58 3.28
CA TYR A 42 15.12 23.48 4.24
C TYR A 42 16.31 22.56 3.98
N GLY A 43 17.30 23.01 3.18
CA GLY A 43 18.52 22.26 2.90
C GLY A 43 18.36 21.10 1.91
N PHE A 44 17.27 21.06 1.13
CA PHE A 44 17.07 20.04 0.11
C PHE A 44 17.46 20.56 -1.27
N GLU A 45 18.27 19.78 -1.98
CA GLU A 45 18.62 20.04 -3.37
C GLU A 45 17.54 19.52 -4.32
N TRP A 46 16.96 20.43 -5.11
CA TRP A 46 15.97 20.08 -6.11
C TRP A 46 16.57 19.17 -7.19
N GLY A 47 15.90 18.07 -7.51
CA GLY A 47 16.38 17.04 -8.43
C GLY A 47 17.21 15.94 -7.77
N ASN A 48 17.62 16.12 -6.51
CA ASN A 48 18.31 15.12 -5.69
C ASN A 48 17.37 14.50 -4.63
N GLU A 49 16.05 14.65 -4.80
CA GLU A 49 15.11 13.98 -3.93
C GLU A 49 15.24 12.47 -4.10
N PRO A 50 15.02 11.67 -3.04
CA PRO A 50 14.97 10.23 -3.16
C PRO A 50 14.01 9.86 -4.30
N SER A 51 14.53 9.26 -5.37
CA SER A 51 13.75 8.71 -6.47
C SER A 51 13.05 7.45 -5.99
N LEU A 52 12.08 7.64 -5.11
CA LEU A 52 11.17 6.60 -4.70
C LEU A 52 10.22 6.40 -5.89
N GLY A 53 10.50 5.40 -6.74
CA GLY A 53 9.56 4.97 -7.77
C GLY A 53 8.21 4.62 -7.14
N PHE A 54 7.10 4.67 -7.88
CA PHE A 54 5.76 4.36 -7.34
C PHE A 54 5.71 3.05 -6.53
N ALA A 55 6.43 2.01 -6.98
CA ALA A 55 6.56 0.74 -6.27
C ALA A 55 7.15 0.91 -4.84
N SER A 56 8.11 1.81 -4.67
CA SER A 56 8.72 2.08 -3.37
C SER A 56 7.82 2.89 -2.43
N LEU A 57 6.95 3.79 -2.94
CA LEU A 57 5.96 4.47 -2.10
C LEU A 57 4.89 3.50 -1.58
N THR A 58 4.43 2.60 -2.44
CA THR A 58 3.50 1.53 -2.07
C THR A 58 4.14 0.60 -1.05
N GLN A 59 5.37 0.13 -1.30
CA GLN A 59 6.14 -0.68 -0.36
C GLN A 59 6.27 -0.01 1.01
N ILE A 60 6.72 1.25 1.06
CA ILE A 60 6.87 1.97 2.34
C ILE A 60 5.51 2.11 3.05
N SER A 61 4.42 2.32 2.31
CA SER A 61 3.07 2.36 2.89
C SER A 61 2.70 1.02 3.53
N PHE A 62 2.96 -0.09 2.85
CA PHE A 62 2.74 -1.44 3.38
C PHE A 62 3.58 -1.74 4.63
N LEU A 63 4.86 -1.37 4.64
CA LEU A 63 5.75 -1.53 5.79
C LEU A 63 5.30 -0.68 6.99
N ASN A 64 4.86 0.56 6.74
CA ASN A 64 4.33 1.43 7.78
C ASN A 64 3.02 0.89 8.36
N MET A 65 2.10 0.40 7.51
CA MET A 65 0.87 -0.25 7.97
C MET A 65 1.21 -1.49 8.82
N ALA A 66 2.13 -2.34 8.36
CA ALA A 66 2.56 -3.50 9.12
C ALA A 66 3.06 -3.09 10.51
N ARG A 67 3.98 -2.12 10.60
CA ARG A 67 4.49 -1.62 11.87
C ARG A 67 3.37 -1.15 12.79
N ILE A 68 2.50 -0.26 12.32
CA ILE A 68 1.42 0.35 13.12
C ILE A 68 0.44 -0.73 13.60
N LEU A 69 -0.03 -1.60 12.70
CA LEU A 69 -0.99 -2.63 13.04
C LEU A 69 -0.42 -3.63 14.05
N LYS A 70 0.83 -4.06 13.87
CA LYS A 70 1.49 -4.98 14.80
C LYS A 70 1.69 -4.35 16.18
N GLN A 71 2.12 -3.09 16.24
CA GLN A 71 2.27 -2.33 17.49
C GLN A 71 0.95 -2.20 18.26
N ASN A 72 -0.19 -2.23 17.57
CA ASN A 72 -1.51 -2.15 18.19
C ASN A 72 -2.18 -3.53 18.35
N GLY A 73 -1.42 -4.62 18.16
CA GLY A 73 -1.97 -5.97 18.26
C GLY A 73 -3.04 -6.31 17.21
N VAL A 74 -3.15 -5.51 16.13
CA VAL A 74 -4.10 -5.72 15.05
C VAL A 74 -3.52 -6.72 14.05
N TYR A 75 -4.35 -7.65 13.60
CA TYR A 75 -3.97 -8.65 12.59
C TYR A 75 -3.95 -8.02 11.20
N PHE A 76 -2.81 -8.12 10.51
CA PHE A 76 -2.64 -7.49 9.21
C PHE A 76 -2.80 -8.51 8.08
N VAL A 77 -3.83 -8.35 7.25
CA VAL A 77 -4.00 -9.07 5.99
C VAL A 77 -3.69 -8.13 4.83
N ALA A 78 -2.75 -8.49 3.98
CA ALA A 78 -2.47 -7.78 2.73
C ALA A 78 -3.14 -8.52 1.57
N MET A 79 -3.74 -7.78 0.63
CA MET A 79 -4.39 -8.34 -0.55
C MET A 79 -3.74 -7.84 -1.82
N GLN A 80 -3.35 -8.76 -2.70
CA GLN A 80 -2.93 -8.43 -4.06
C GLN A 80 -4.17 -8.13 -4.90
N TYR A 81 -4.18 -6.94 -5.52
CA TYR A 81 -5.29 -6.53 -6.40
C TYR A 81 -5.45 -7.52 -7.57
N PRO A 82 -6.68 -7.75 -8.09
CA PRO A 82 -6.90 -8.66 -9.20
C PRO A 82 -5.98 -8.45 -10.40
N MET A 83 -5.61 -9.57 -11.05
CA MET A 83 -4.79 -9.61 -12.27
C MET A 83 -3.35 -9.07 -12.14
N GLN A 84 -2.94 -8.63 -10.95
CA GLN A 84 -1.53 -8.38 -10.66
C GLN A 84 -0.79 -9.71 -10.48
N PRO A 85 0.47 -9.83 -10.95
CA PRO A 85 1.24 -11.05 -10.79
C PRO A 85 1.41 -11.44 -9.32
N ASN A 86 1.23 -12.73 -9.02
CA ASN A 86 1.58 -13.31 -7.73
C ASN A 86 3.02 -12.96 -7.32
N GLY A 87 3.24 -12.66 -6.04
CA GLY A 87 4.56 -12.31 -5.50
C GLY A 87 4.86 -10.81 -5.45
N HIS A 88 4.02 -9.94 -6.06
CA HIS A 88 4.33 -8.51 -6.09
C HIS A 88 4.29 -7.86 -4.70
N ILE A 89 3.26 -8.15 -3.89
CA ILE A 89 3.18 -7.69 -2.49
C ILE A 89 4.24 -8.37 -1.61
N GLU A 90 4.55 -9.65 -1.82
CA GLU A 90 5.62 -10.35 -1.08
C GLU A 90 6.97 -9.66 -1.25
N ALA A 91 7.27 -9.19 -2.46
CA ALA A 91 8.50 -8.48 -2.77
C ALA A 91 8.68 -7.23 -1.90
N TYR A 92 7.59 -6.57 -1.46
CA TYR A 92 7.66 -5.42 -0.57
C TYR A 92 8.25 -5.75 0.81
N PHE A 93 8.20 -7.01 1.23
CA PHE A 93 8.62 -7.45 2.57
C PHE A 93 9.88 -8.32 2.57
N LYS A 94 10.33 -8.80 1.41
CA LYS A 94 11.39 -9.81 1.28
C LYS A 94 12.68 -9.42 2.00
N ASP A 95 13.08 -8.15 1.91
CA ASP A 95 14.32 -7.65 2.49
C ASP A 95 14.13 -7.02 3.89
N HIS A 96 12.95 -7.23 4.50
CA HIS A 96 12.60 -6.69 5.80
C HIS A 96 12.38 -7.79 6.85
N PRO A 97 12.59 -7.49 8.14
CA PRO A 97 12.35 -8.45 9.22
C PRO A 97 10.92 -9.02 9.18
N LYS A 98 10.77 -10.31 9.51
CA LYS A 98 9.46 -11.00 9.57
C LYS A 98 8.44 -10.32 10.49
N SER A 99 8.87 -9.48 11.43
CA SER A 99 7.97 -8.66 12.25
C SER A 99 7.17 -7.63 11.45
N LEU A 100 7.68 -7.20 10.28
CA LEU A 100 7.01 -6.29 9.36
C LEU A 100 6.20 -7.01 8.27
N TRP A 101 6.17 -8.34 8.28
CA TRP A 101 5.36 -9.08 7.33
C TRP A 101 3.89 -9.04 7.75
N PRO A 102 2.95 -8.97 6.78
CA PRO A 102 1.55 -9.20 7.07
C PRO A 102 1.37 -10.59 7.69
N ASP A 103 0.40 -10.74 8.58
CA ASP A 103 0.09 -12.05 9.15
C ASP A 103 -0.45 -13.01 8.07
N ARG A 104 -1.05 -12.47 6.99
CA ARG A 104 -1.46 -13.21 5.80
C ARG A 104 -1.43 -12.34 4.54
N ILE A 105 -1.09 -12.95 3.40
CA ILE A 105 -1.26 -12.37 2.06
C ILE A 105 -2.33 -13.19 1.34
N VAL A 106 -3.24 -12.51 0.63
CA VAL A 106 -4.29 -13.13 -0.19
C VAL A 106 -4.17 -12.67 -1.64
N HIS A 107 -4.41 -13.59 -2.57
CA HIS A 107 -4.26 -13.37 -4.00
C HIS A 107 -5.59 -13.61 -4.71
N LEU A 108 -5.97 -12.67 -5.58
CA LEU A 108 -7.19 -12.77 -6.39
C LEU A 108 -6.90 -13.02 -7.87
N GLU A 109 -5.63 -13.26 -8.25
CA GLU A 109 -5.24 -13.49 -9.63
C GLU A 109 -5.98 -14.68 -10.27
N ALA A 110 -5.87 -15.87 -9.67
CA ALA A 110 -6.46 -17.09 -10.25
C ALA A 110 -7.99 -17.05 -10.39
N PRO A 111 -8.78 -16.60 -9.39
CA PRO A 111 -10.23 -16.43 -9.56
C PRO A 111 -10.61 -15.46 -10.69
N PHE A 112 -9.86 -14.36 -10.85
CA PHE A 112 -10.10 -13.40 -11.91
C PHE A 112 -9.68 -13.91 -13.29
N GLN A 113 -8.54 -14.60 -13.40
CA GLN A 113 -8.14 -15.28 -14.63
C GLN A 113 -9.19 -16.30 -15.07
N LYS A 114 -9.74 -17.07 -14.13
CA LYS A 114 -10.85 -17.99 -14.42
C LYS A 114 -12.07 -17.23 -14.95
N THR A 115 -12.48 -16.16 -14.28
CA THR A 115 -13.65 -15.37 -14.71
C THR A 115 -13.44 -14.77 -16.10
N LEU A 116 -12.25 -14.26 -16.41
CA LEU A 116 -11.89 -13.72 -17.72
C LEU A 116 -11.85 -14.77 -18.84
N SER A 117 -11.88 -16.07 -18.51
CA SER A 117 -12.07 -17.12 -19.51
C SER A 117 -13.54 -17.29 -19.92
N GLU A 118 -14.47 -16.74 -19.15
CA GLU A 118 -15.92 -16.86 -19.33
C GLU A 118 -16.60 -15.50 -19.61
N ARG A 119 -15.94 -14.39 -19.26
CA ARG A 119 -16.46 -13.01 -19.32
C ARG A 119 -15.47 -12.09 -20.02
N SER A 120 -15.96 -10.99 -20.57
CA SER A 120 -15.09 -9.98 -21.15
C SER A 120 -14.33 -9.20 -20.08
N TYR A 121 -13.22 -8.59 -20.48
CA TYR A 121 -12.44 -7.74 -19.58
C TYR A 121 -13.26 -6.53 -19.13
N GLU A 122 -14.03 -5.96 -20.05
CA GLU A 122 -14.84 -4.76 -19.87
C GLU A 122 -16.06 -4.99 -18.95
N GLU A 123 -16.50 -6.24 -18.79
CA GLU A 123 -17.48 -6.61 -17.75
C GLU A 123 -16.89 -6.49 -16.33
N LEU A 124 -15.57 -6.67 -16.17
CA LEU A 124 -14.90 -6.73 -14.87
C LEU A 124 -14.14 -5.44 -14.51
N PHE A 125 -13.66 -4.71 -15.51
CA PHE A 125 -12.85 -3.51 -15.34
C PHE A 125 -13.33 -2.37 -16.24
N VAL A 126 -13.34 -1.16 -15.69
CA VAL A 126 -13.73 0.09 -16.37
C VAL A 126 -12.64 0.58 -17.32
N ASP A 127 -11.38 0.27 -17.02
CA ASP A 127 -10.21 0.70 -17.78
C ASP A 127 -9.10 -0.37 -17.78
N ARG A 128 -8.03 -0.11 -18.53
CA ARG A 128 -6.83 -0.95 -18.63
C ARG A 128 -5.63 -0.29 -17.95
N PHE A 129 -5.79 0.06 -16.68
CA PHE A 129 -4.70 0.61 -15.88
C PHE A 129 -3.44 -0.29 -15.89
N ALA A 130 -2.29 0.28 -16.21
CA ALA A 130 -1.02 -0.44 -16.34
C ALA A 130 -1.05 -1.65 -17.30
N GLY A 131 -2.04 -1.72 -18.20
CA GLY A 131 -2.14 -2.73 -19.26
C GLY A 131 -2.69 -4.10 -18.86
N SER A 132 -2.74 -4.45 -17.57
CA SER A 132 -3.14 -5.78 -17.11
C SER A 132 -4.32 -5.82 -16.14
N PHE A 133 -4.70 -4.69 -15.52
CA PHE A 133 -5.83 -4.60 -14.58
C PHE A 133 -6.47 -3.21 -14.67
N GLY A 134 -7.55 -2.96 -13.94
CA GLY A 134 -8.23 -1.68 -13.99
C GLY A 134 -9.02 -1.38 -12.74
N HIS A 135 -9.71 -0.25 -12.75
CA HIS A 135 -10.76 0.02 -11.77
C HIS A 135 -11.88 -1.01 -11.95
N ALA A 136 -12.21 -1.74 -10.90
CA ALA A 136 -13.24 -2.78 -10.97
C ALA A 136 -14.63 -2.17 -11.24
N THR A 137 -15.41 -2.81 -12.10
CA THR A 137 -16.86 -2.53 -12.24
C THR A 137 -17.60 -3.00 -10.99
N GLU A 138 -18.93 -2.79 -10.95
CA GLU A 138 -19.78 -3.38 -9.91
C GLU A 138 -19.62 -4.91 -9.88
N MET A 139 -19.73 -5.57 -11.04
CA MET A 139 -19.50 -7.01 -11.17
C MET A 139 -18.08 -7.41 -10.74
N GLY A 140 -17.06 -6.66 -11.14
CA GLY A 140 -15.68 -6.91 -10.68
C GLY A 140 -15.57 -6.87 -9.15
N ASN A 141 -16.19 -5.87 -8.50
CA ASN A 141 -16.22 -5.77 -7.05
C ASN A 141 -16.99 -6.92 -6.38
N GLU A 142 -18.11 -7.36 -6.95
CA GLU A 142 -18.84 -8.54 -6.46
C GLU A 142 -17.96 -9.80 -6.46
N ILE A 143 -17.16 -9.99 -7.50
CA ILE A 143 -16.21 -11.11 -7.57
C ILE A 143 -15.13 -10.96 -6.51
N ILE A 144 -14.55 -9.77 -6.33
CA ILE A 144 -13.59 -9.53 -5.24
C ILE A 144 -14.19 -9.96 -3.90
N VAL A 145 -15.40 -9.50 -3.57
CA VAL A 145 -16.06 -9.82 -2.31
C VAL A 145 -16.33 -11.33 -2.17
N ARG A 146 -16.90 -11.94 -3.22
CA ARG A 146 -17.23 -13.38 -3.24
C ARG A 146 -16.02 -14.26 -2.98
N GLU A 147 -14.87 -13.93 -3.55
CA GLU A 147 -13.65 -14.71 -3.41
C GLU A 147 -12.89 -14.37 -2.11
N LEU A 148 -12.89 -13.09 -1.69
CA LEU A 148 -12.14 -12.63 -0.53
C LEU A 148 -12.78 -13.05 0.80
N VAL A 149 -14.11 -12.97 0.93
CA VAL A 149 -14.82 -13.25 2.20
C VAL A 149 -14.51 -14.65 2.73
N PRO A 150 -14.62 -15.74 1.95
CA PRO A 150 -14.27 -17.08 2.44
C PRO A 150 -12.80 -17.20 2.88
N MET A 151 -11.87 -16.53 2.18
CA MET A 151 -10.46 -16.49 2.58
C MET A 151 -10.29 -15.81 3.94
N LEU A 152 -10.95 -14.67 4.16
CA LEU A 152 -10.94 -13.96 5.43
C LEU A 152 -11.57 -14.79 6.57
N GLU A 153 -12.73 -15.41 6.33
CA GLU A 153 -13.37 -16.27 7.31
C GLU A 153 -12.46 -17.40 7.77
N SER A 154 -11.73 -18.03 6.83
CA SER A 154 -10.79 -19.11 7.16
C SER A 154 -9.67 -18.65 8.10
N ILE A 155 -9.22 -17.41 7.94
CA ILE A 155 -8.21 -16.78 8.79
C ILE A 155 -8.77 -16.56 10.20
N PHE A 156 -9.98 -15.99 10.32
CA PHE A 156 -10.57 -15.67 11.62
C PHE A 156 -11.11 -16.89 12.38
N LYS A 157 -11.48 -17.96 11.67
CA LYS A 157 -11.88 -19.25 12.26
C LYS A 157 -10.66 -20.05 12.76
N ASN A 158 -9.43 -19.72 12.33
CA ASN A 158 -8.22 -20.42 12.75
C ASN A 158 -7.90 -20.18 14.25
N PRO A 159 -7.76 -21.21 15.09
CA PRO A 159 -7.45 -21.07 16.51
C PRO A 159 -6.14 -20.30 16.81
N ASP A 160 -5.16 -20.35 15.90
CA ASP A 160 -3.88 -19.65 16.07
C ASP A 160 -4.01 -18.14 15.92
N TYR A 161 -5.03 -17.66 15.20
CA TYR A 161 -5.40 -16.25 15.17
C TYR A 161 -5.76 -15.76 16.59
N LYS A 162 -6.61 -16.51 17.30
CA LYS A 162 -7.06 -16.16 18.66
C LYS A 162 -5.89 -16.13 19.63
N LYS A 163 -4.97 -17.11 19.56
CA LYS A 163 -3.78 -17.17 20.43
C LYS A 163 -2.84 -15.98 20.21
N LYS A 164 -2.56 -15.60 18.96
CA LYS A 164 -1.68 -14.45 18.65
C LYS A 164 -2.32 -13.11 19.02
N ALA A 165 -3.63 -12.95 18.81
CA ALA A 165 -4.36 -11.74 19.21
C ALA A 165 -4.37 -11.55 20.74
N HIS A 166 -4.54 -12.64 21.51
CA HIS A 166 -4.54 -12.58 22.97
C HIS A 166 -3.15 -12.41 23.60
N ALA A 167 -2.11 -12.99 22.99
CA ALA A 167 -0.73 -12.83 23.48
C ALA A 167 -0.23 -11.37 23.38
N ARG A 168 -0.57 -10.67 22.29
CA ARG A 168 -0.14 -9.27 22.06
C ARG A 168 -0.80 -8.27 23.02
N ARG A 169 -2.07 -8.48 23.41
CA ARG A 169 -2.73 -7.60 24.40
C ARG A 169 -2.17 -7.70 25.83
N ARG A 170 -1.47 -8.78 26.17
CA ARG A 170 -0.92 -9.00 27.53
C ARG A 170 0.49 -8.45 27.72
N SER A 171 1.25 -8.24 26.64
CA SER A 171 2.59 -7.63 26.72
C SER A 171 2.55 -6.12 26.92
N ASP A 172 1.43 -5.47 26.59
CA ASP A 172 1.31 -4.00 26.57
C ASP A 172 0.71 -3.43 27.88
N ILE A 173 0.48 -4.28 28.89
CA ILE A 173 -0.03 -3.92 30.23
C ILE A 173 1.04 -4.19 31.30
N ARG A 174 2.33 -3.99 30.97
CA ARG A 174 3.43 -4.05 31.93
C ARG A 174 4.35 -2.86 31.80
#